data_AF-A0A8G0P631-F1
#
_entry.id   AF-A0A8G0P631-F1
#
_cell.length_a   1.000
_cell.length_b   1.000
_cell.length_c   1.000
_cell.angle_alpha   90.00
_cell.angle_beta   90.00
_cell.angle_gamma   90.00
#
_symmetry.space_group_name_H-M   'P 1'
#
loop_
_entity.id
_entity.type
_entity.pdbx_description
1 polymer ?
#
loop_
_entity_poly.entity_id
_entity_poly.type
_entity_poly.pdbx_seq_one_letter_code
_entity_poly.pdbx_strand_id
1 'polypeptide(L)' 'MIDTVMGYLDESSRASLLENYFPKLSHQTILLSTDSEIRKHIDLEKIENFIAKKFTLVRDKENQLTEVVEGYFPN' A
#
# COMPACT_ATOMS: atom_id res chain seq x y z
N MET A 1 -6.45 2.72 -10.64
CA MET A 1 -5.62 1.64 -10.06
C MET A 1 -4.17 2.01 -10.32
N ILE A 2 -3.34 2.01 -9.28
CA ILE A 2 -1.90 2.25 -9.39
C ILE A 2 -1.17 1.00 -8.92
N ASP A 3 -0.24 0.54 -9.75
CA ASP A 3 0.81 -0.37 -9.36
C ASP A 3 1.99 0.48 -8.90
N THR A 4 2.37 0.36 -7.63
CA THR A 4 3.46 1.19 -7.11
C THR A 4 4.80 0.74 -7.67
N VAL A 5 5.71 1.70 -7.85
CA VAL A 5 7.12 1.43 -8.12
C VAL A 5 7.94 2.33 -7.18
N MET A 6 7.89 2.04 -5.89
CA MET A 6 8.48 2.92 -4.87
C MET A 6 10.00 2.72 -4.69
N GLY A 7 10.57 1.68 -5.29
CA GLY A 7 11.96 1.24 -5.06
C GLY A 7 13.06 2.20 -5.55
N TYR A 8 12.74 3.15 -6.44
CA TYR A 8 13.71 4.10 -7.00
C TYR A 8 13.67 5.50 -6.35
N LEU A 9 12.78 5.69 -5.37
CA LEU A 9 12.53 7.00 -4.78
C LEU A 9 13.21 7.13 -3.42
N ASP A 10 13.74 8.33 -3.15
CA ASP A 10 14.24 8.68 -1.82
C ASP A 10 13.10 8.91 -0.82
N GLU A 11 13.43 9.01 0.46
CA GLU A 11 12.45 9.19 1.54
C GLU A 11 11.56 10.42 1.35
N SER A 12 12.12 11.51 0.84
CA SER A 12 11.40 12.77 0.66
C SER A 12 10.36 12.67 -0.44
N SER A 13 10.73 12.02 -1.55
CA SER A 13 9.87 11.79 -2.70
C SER A 13 8.75 10.82 -2.37
N ARG A 14 9.07 9.76 -1.62
CA ARG A 14 8.08 8.79 -1.10
C ARG A 14 7.07 9.47 -0.19
N ALA A 15 7.53 10.28 0.77
CA ALA A 15 6.63 11.03 1.66
C ALA A 15 5.69 11.94 0.87
N SER A 16 6.21 12.69 -0.11
CA SER A 16 5.39 13.55 -0.95
C SER A 16 4.32 12.78 -1.74
N LEU A 17 4.67 11.61 -2.29
CA LEU A 17 3.70 10.75 -2.97
C LEU A 17 2.57 10.28 -2.03
N LEU A 18 2.93 9.82 -0.83
CA LEU A 18 2.01 9.25 0.15
C LEU A 18 1.08 10.30 0.76
N GLU A 19 1.61 11.49 1.08
CA GLU A 19 0.88 12.53 1.81
C GLU A 19 0.14 13.50 0.87
N ASN A 20 0.67 13.74 -0.33
CA ASN A 20 0.15 14.79 -1.22
C ASN A 20 -0.44 14.27 -2.51
N TYR A 21 0.20 13.29 -3.15
CA TYR A 21 -0.22 12.83 -4.47
C TYR A 21 -1.36 11.82 -4.41
N PHE A 22 -1.15 10.65 -3.77
CA PHE A 22 -2.16 9.59 -3.74
C PHE A 22 -3.50 10.02 -3.12
N PRO A 23 -3.54 10.81 -2.03
CA PRO A 23 -4.79 11.28 -1.45
C PRO A 23 -5.61 12.19 -2.36
N LYS A 24 -4.96 12.85 -3.34
CA LYS A 24 -5.59 13.86 -4.23
C LYS A 24 -5.68 13.41 -5.68
N LEU A 25 -5.16 12.23 -6.00
CA LEU A 25 -5.05 11.76 -7.38
C LEU A 25 -6.41 11.61 -8.07
N SER A 26 -7.41 11.09 -7.35
CA SER A 26 -8.74 10.83 -7.89
C SER A 26 -9.77 10.71 -6.77
N HIS A 27 -11.06 10.67 -7.14
CA HIS A 27 -12.16 10.41 -6.21
C HIS A 27 -12.07 9.02 -5.56
N GLN A 28 -11.59 8.01 -6.30
CA GLN A 28 -11.36 6.67 -5.78
C GLN A 28 -10.05 6.11 -6.36
N THR A 29 -9.14 5.70 -5.47
CA THR A 29 -7.85 5.12 -5.83
C THR A 29 -7.71 3.75 -5.19
N ILE A 30 -7.28 2.76 -5.98
CA ILE A 30 -6.82 1.46 -5.49
C ILE A 30 -5.31 1.44 -5.68
N LEU A 31 -4.59 1.27 -4.57
CA LEU A 31 -3.13 1.17 -4.52
C LEU A 31 -2.75 -0.31 -4.36
N LEU A 32 -2.04 -0.85 -5.34
CA LEU A 32 -1.45 -2.18 -5.29
C LEU A 32 0.04 -2.01 -5.00
N SER A 33 0.52 -2.71 -3.98
CA SER A 33 1.87 -2.52 -3.44
C SER A 33 2.31 -3.74 -2.65
N THR A 34 3.62 -3.91 -2.48
CA THR A 34 4.24 -4.92 -1.60
C THR A 34 4.72 -4.30 -0.28
N ASP A 35 5.11 -5.16 0.67
CA ASP A 35 5.73 -4.77 1.93
C ASP A 35 7.09 -4.04 1.77
N SER A 36 7.79 -4.27 0.66
CA SER A 36 8.99 -3.52 0.28
C SER A 36 8.67 -2.11 -0.24
N GLU A 37 7.45 -1.86 -0.71
CA GLU A 37 7.04 -0.59 -1.28
C GLU A 37 6.29 0.30 -0.30
N ILE A 38 5.51 -0.27 0.61
CA ILE A 38 4.90 0.46 1.73
C ILE A 38 5.43 -0.16 3.01
N ARG A 39 6.38 0.49 3.67
CA ARG A 39 6.99 -0.02 4.91
C ARG A 39 6.13 0.33 6.13
N LYS A 40 5.87 -0.67 6.98
CA LYS A 40 4.93 -0.60 8.13
C LYS A 40 5.11 0.64 9.03
N HIS A 41 6.35 0.94 9.42
CA HIS A 41 6.66 1.97 10.42
C HIS A 41 7.21 3.27 9.82
N ILE A 42 7.10 3.46 8.50
CA ILE A 42 7.66 4.63 7.81
C ILE A 42 6.68 5.20 6.81
N ASP A 43 6.10 4.35 5.95
CA ASP A 43 5.29 4.80 4.84
C ASP A 43 3.80 4.66 5.13
N LEU A 44 3.38 3.55 5.77
CA LEU A 44 1.97 3.30 6.03
C LEU A 44 1.35 4.39 6.92
N GLU A 45 2.06 4.80 7.96
CA GLU A 45 1.64 5.86 8.89
C GLU A 45 1.38 7.21 8.19
N LYS A 46 2.08 7.50 7.08
CA LYS A 46 1.95 8.74 6.31
C LYS A 46 0.67 8.82 5.49
N ILE A 47 0.14 7.66 5.06
CA ILE A 47 -1.05 7.57 4.21
C ILE A 47 -2.30 7.07 4.97
N GLU A 48 -2.13 6.52 6.19
CA GLU A 48 -3.20 5.86 6.98
C GLU A 48 -4.48 6.70 7.10
N ASN A 49 -4.35 8.02 7.34
CA ASN A 49 -5.50 8.93 7.49
C ASN A 49 -6.34 9.11 6.20
N PHE A 50 -5.81 8.68 5.06
CA PHE A 50 -6.48 8.77 3.75
C PHE A 50 -6.97 7.40 3.26
N ILE A 51 -6.72 6.32 4.03
CA ILE A 51 -7.12 4.96 3.67
C ILE A 51 -8.52 4.67 4.20
N ALA A 52 -9.46 4.39 3.31
CA ALA A 52 -10.80 3.93 3.70
C ALA A 52 -10.82 2.44 4.08
N LYS A 53 -10.06 1.61 3.36
CA LYS A 53 -9.96 0.15 3.56
C LYS A 53 -8.58 -0.35 3.16
N LYS A 54 -8.09 -1.38 3.85
CA LYS A 54 -6.82 -2.06 3.56
C LYS A 54 -7.01 -3.57 3.59
N PHE A 55 -6.39 -4.23 2.62
CA PHE A 55 -6.44 -5.69 2.45
C PHE A 55 -5.07 -6.26 2.09
N THR A 56 -4.81 -7.48 2.53
CA THR A 56 -3.64 -8.27 2.18
C THR A 56 -4.08 -9.50 1.41
N LEU A 57 -3.46 -9.75 0.26
CA LEU A 57 -3.66 -10.98 -0.50
C LEU A 57 -2.62 -12.01 -0.06
N VAL A 58 -3.06 -13.06 0.63
CA VAL A 58 -2.20 -14.14 1.13
C VAL A 58 -2.27 -15.31 0.17
N ARG A 59 -1.14 -15.65 -0.47
CA ARG A 59 -1.06 -16.77 -1.40
C ARG A 59 -0.68 -18.05 -0.68
N ASP A 60 -1.59 -19.02 -0.66
CA ASP A 60 -1.30 -20.41 -0.35
C ASP A 60 -0.80 -21.12 -1.62
N LYS A 61 0.48 -21.48 -1.62
CA LYS A 61 1.11 -22.17 -2.75
C LYS A 61 0.81 -23.66 -2.79
N GLU A 62 0.49 -24.28 -1.65
CA GLU A 62 0.21 -25.71 -1.58
C GLU A 62 -1.18 -26.00 -2.15
N ASN A 63 -2.18 -25.23 -1.70
CA ASN A 63 -3.56 -25.39 -2.15
C ASN A 63 -3.91 -24.54 -3.39
N GLN A 64 -2.94 -23.81 -3.95
CA GLN A 64 -3.11 -22.94 -5.13
C GLN A 64 -4.25 -21.92 -5.00
N LEU A 65 -4.47 -21.41 -3.80
CA LEU A 65 -5.53 -20.46 -3.48
C LEU A 65 -4.97 -19.13 -2.96
N THR A 66 -5.76 -18.07 -3.09
CA THR A 66 -5.43 -16.75 -2.53
C THR A 66 -6.57 -16.33 -1.61
N GLU A 67 -6.23 -16.00 -0.38
CA GLU A 67 -7.17 -15.46 0.59
C GLU A 67 -7.02 -13.94 0.69
N VAL A 68 -8.14 -13.25 0.93
CA VAL A 68 -8.16 -11.81 1.18
C VAL A 68 -8.34 -11.60 2.68
N VAL A 69 -7.35 -11.00 3.31
CA VAL A 69 -7.35 -10.69 4.75
C VAL A 69 -7.50 -9.19 4.95
N GLU A 70 -8.27 -8.78 5.95
CA GLU A 70 -8.38 -7.36 6.33
C GLU A 70 -7.11 -6.89 7.04
N GLY A 71 -6.67 -5.67 6.73
CA GLY A 71 -5.35 -5.17 7.14
C GLY A 71 -4.41 -5.01 5.96
N TYR A 72 -3.31 -4.29 6.14
CA TYR A 72 -2.24 -4.20 5.13
C TYR A 72 -1.04 -5.08 5.52
N PHE A 73 -0.73 -5.08 6.82
CA PHE A 73 0.18 -6.04 7.45
C PHE A 73 -0.61 -6.95 8.38
N PRO A 74 -0.36 -8.26 8.38
CA PRO A 74 -0.91 -9.15 9.40
C PRO A 74 -0.46 -8.70 10.80
N ASN A 75 -1.33 -8.94 11.80
CA ASN A 75 -1.03 -8.71 13.21
C ASN A 75 -0.06 -9.77 13.75
#